data_AF-A0A3B0RQ18-F1
#
_entry.id   AF-A0A3B0RQ18-F1
#
_cell.length_a   1.000
_cell.length_b   1.000
_cell.length_c   1.000
_cell.angle_alpha   90.00
_cell.angle_beta   90.00
_cell.angle_gamma   90.00
#
_symmetry.space_group_name_H-M   'P 1'
#
loop_
_entity.id
_entity.type
_entity.pdbx_description
1 polymer ?
#
loop_
_entity_poly.entity_id
_entity_poly.type
_entity_poly.pdbx_seq_one_letter_code
_entity_poly.pdbx_strand_id
1 'polypeptide(L)'
;QKEISDKFGGGEIMDVDAIIYLIGIQELGKGFQKISKDDKINIMHIAICKLLEPFGFYAFDFFDDDGWPHYKVIDELPNLKPGEQSVLMKESIVMYFENREKEAYL
;
A
#
# COMPACT_ATOMS: atom_id res chain seq x y z
N GLN A 1 3.19 7.35 19.95
CA GLN A 1 3.75 7.73 18.63
C GLN A 1 5.27 8.00 18.62
N LYS A 2 6.00 7.94 19.75
CA LYS A 2 7.44 8.27 19.81
C LYS A 2 8.42 7.10 19.89
N GLU A 3 7.98 5.86 20.13
CA GLU A 3 8.92 4.77 20.47
C GLU A 3 9.45 3.94 19.29
N ILE A 4 8.82 4.01 18.11
CA ILE A 4 9.18 3.18 16.95
C ILE A 4 10.14 3.93 16.01
N SER A 5 9.92 5.23 15.81
CA SER A 5 10.78 6.10 14.99
C SER A 5 12.22 6.15 15.50
N ASP A 6 12.41 6.18 16.82
CA ASP A 6 13.72 6.35 17.44
C ASP A 6 14.57 5.06 17.39
N LYS A 7 13.93 3.90 17.23
CA LYS A 7 14.63 2.60 17.17
C LYS A 7 15.04 2.18 15.76
N PHE A 8 14.38 2.72 14.73
CA PHE A 8 14.58 2.25 13.34
C PHE A 8 14.77 3.36 12.30
N GLY A 9 14.43 4.62 12.60
CA GLY A 9 14.38 5.71 11.62
C GLY A 9 15.42 6.82 11.79
N GLY A 10 16.34 6.74 12.76
CA GLY A 10 17.42 7.73 12.91
C GLY A 10 16.98 9.18 13.13
N GLY A 11 15.72 9.42 13.50
CA GLY A 11 15.14 10.76 13.63
C GLY A 11 14.43 11.29 12.39
N GLU A 12 14.33 10.52 11.30
CA GLU A 12 13.51 10.87 10.14
C GLU A 12 12.07 10.37 10.30
N ILE A 13 11.12 11.19 9.85
CA ILE A 13 9.71 10.80 9.74
C ILE A 13 9.67 9.57 8.82
N MET A 14 9.13 8.46 9.32
CA MET A 14 8.96 7.24 8.53
C MET A 14 8.30 7.59 7.19
N ASP A 15 9.03 7.36 6.10
CA ASP A 15 8.62 7.77 4.76
C ASP A 15 7.38 6.95 4.36
N VAL A 16 6.24 7.62 4.25
CA VAL A 16 4.96 7.00 3.88
C VAL A 16 5.11 6.24 2.55
N ASP A 17 5.94 6.76 1.64
CA ASP A 17 6.21 6.13 0.36
C ASP A 17 6.96 4.81 0.53
N ALA A 18 7.89 4.72 1.49
CA ALA A 18 8.59 3.48 1.81
C ALA A 18 7.64 2.43 2.40
N ILE A 19 6.68 2.85 3.25
CA ILE A 19 5.67 1.93 3.80
C ILE A 19 4.78 1.40 2.67
N ILE A 20 4.27 2.29 1.80
CA ILE A 20 3.44 1.92 0.64
C ILE A 20 4.21 0.94 -0.26
N TYR A 21 5.49 1.21 -0.53
CA TYR A 21 6.32 0.31 -1.32
C TYR A 21 6.47 -1.08 -0.69
N LEU A 22 6.67 -1.17 0.63
CA LEU A 22 6.74 -2.44 1.35
C LEU A 22 5.42 -3.20 1.31
N ILE A 23 4.28 -2.50 1.42
CA ILE A 23 2.95 -3.08 1.24
C ILE A 23 2.84 -3.66 -0.18
N GLY A 24 3.25 -2.91 -1.20
CA GLY A 24 3.21 -3.40 -2.58
C GLY A 24 4.07 -4.65 -2.81
N ILE A 25 5.26 -4.73 -2.21
CA ILE A 25 6.11 -5.95 -2.27
C ILE A 25 5.40 -7.13 -1.60
N GLN A 26 4.78 -6.89 -0.44
CA GLN A 26 4.04 -7.92 0.29
C GLN A 26 2.87 -8.47 -0.53
N GLU A 27 2.07 -7.59 -1.13
CA GLU A 27 0.90 -7.96 -1.94
C GLU A 27 1.28 -8.58 -3.28
N LEU A 28 2.45 -8.24 -3.83
CA LEU A 28 2.98 -8.92 -5.00
C LEU A 28 3.34 -10.39 -4.70
N GLY A 29 3.65 -10.74 -3.45
CA GLY A 29 3.88 -12.13 -3.01
C GLY A 29 5.12 -12.82 -3.58
N LYS A 30 5.92 -12.16 -4.42
CA LYS A 30 7.10 -12.72 -5.10
C LYS A 30 8.41 -12.65 -4.27
N GLY A 31 8.37 -12.07 -3.06
CA GLY A 31 9.54 -11.91 -2.21
C GLY A 31 10.58 -10.94 -2.79
N PHE A 32 11.83 -11.04 -2.31
CA PHE A 32 12.91 -10.17 -2.76
C PHE A 32 13.40 -10.58 -4.16
N GLN A 33 13.32 -9.64 -5.10
CA GLN A 33 13.86 -9.80 -6.45
C GLN A 33 14.52 -8.49 -6.90
N LYS A 34 15.30 -8.54 -7.98
CA LYS A 34 15.80 -7.30 -8.60
C LYS A 34 14.61 -6.58 -9.25
N ILE A 35 14.22 -5.46 -8.67
CA ILE A 35 13.08 -4.63 -9.11
C ILE A 35 13.63 -3.51 -9.99
N SER A 36 13.15 -3.43 -11.24
CA SER A 36 13.47 -2.34 -12.17
C SER A 36 12.79 -1.02 -11.77
N LYS A 37 13.06 0.08 -12.47
CA LYS A 37 12.37 1.35 -12.18
C LYS A 37 10.87 1.27 -12.48
N ASP A 38 10.49 0.60 -13.56
CA ASP A 38 9.08 0.44 -13.96
C ASP A 38 8.34 -0.48 -13.00
N ASP A 39 9.01 -1.54 -12.53
CA ASP A 39 8.46 -2.43 -11.50
C ASP A 39 8.16 -1.68 -10.20
N LYS A 40 8.98 -0.68 -9.81
CA LYS A 40 8.68 0.14 -8.63
C LYS A 40 7.37 0.90 -8.78
N ILE A 41 7.09 1.44 -9.96
CA ILE A 41 5.85 2.17 -10.24
C ILE A 41 4.66 1.21 -10.14
N ASN A 42 4.79 0.02 -10.73
CA ASN A 42 3.75 -1.02 -10.66
C ASN A 42 3.51 -1.49 -9.21
N ILE A 43 4.56 -1.66 -8.42
CA ILE A 43 4.47 -2.02 -6.99
C ILE A 43 3.74 -0.93 -6.19
N MET A 44 4.04 0.35 -6.46
CA MET A 44 3.31 1.45 -5.83
C MET A 44 1.83 1.44 -6.22
N HIS A 45 1.51 1.14 -7.49
CA HIS A 45 0.12 1.03 -7.94
C HIS A 45 -0.63 -0.09 -7.21
N ILE A 46 -0.03 -1.28 -7.10
CA ILE A 46 -0.60 -2.41 -6.34
C ILE A 46 -0.92 -1.98 -4.91
N ALA A 47 0.03 -1.34 -4.24
CA ALA A 47 -0.14 -0.90 -2.86
C ALA A 47 -1.30 0.11 -2.72
N ILE A 48 -1.36 1.11 -3.59
CA ILE A 48 -2.41 2.14 -3.56
C ILE A 48 -3.79 1.51 -3.83
N CYS A 49 -3.90 0.65 -4.84
CA CYS A 49 -5.14 -0.06 -5.13
C CYS A 49 -5.59 -0.91 -3.95
N LYS A 50 -4.66 -1.64 -3.31
CA LYS A 50 -4.96 -2.45 -2.13
C LYS A 50 -5.43 -1.59 -0.94
N LEU A 51 -4.74 -0.48 -0.69
CA LEU A 51 -5.05 0.44 0.40
C LEU A 51 -6.43 1.11 0.22
N LEU A 52 -6.84 1.35 -1.02
CA LEU A 52 -8.08 2.05 -1.35
C LEU A 52 -9.25 1.11 -1.69
N GLU A 53 -9.01 -0.20 -1.80
CA GLU A 53 -10.03 -1.23 -2.00
C GLU A 53 -11.14 -1.20 -0.92
N PRO A 54 -10.83 -1.09 0.39
CA PRO A 54 -11.87 -0.99 1.44
C PRO A 54 -12.77 0.24 1.34
N PHE A 55 -12.33 1.27 0.62
CA PHE A 55 -13.07 2.50 0.39
C PHE A 55 -13.92 2.46 -0.88
N GLY A 56 -13.82 1.38 -1.66
CA GLY A 56 -14.62 1.17 -2.86
C GLY A 56 -14.11 1.88 -4.11
N PHE A 57 -12.87 2.38 -4.13
CA PHE A 57 -12.28 3.00 -5.33
C PHE A 57 -11.69 1.96 -6.28
N TYR A 58 -11.19 0.86 -5.74
CA TYR A 58 -10.61 -0.25 -6.49
C TYR A 58 -11.17 -1.57 -6.01
N ALA A 59 -11.10 -2.58 -6.86
CA ALA A 59 -11.34 -3.96 -6.47
C ALA A 59 -10.36 -4.87 -7.21
N PHE A 60 -9.88 -5.91 -6.53
CA PHE A 60 -9.10 -6.94 -7.19
C PHE A 60 -9.86 -7.54 -8.38
N ASP A 61 -9.15 -7.81 -9.47
CA ASP A 61 -9.70 -8.41 -10.69
C ASP A 61 -9.09 -9.80 -10.95
N PHE A 62 -7.81 -9.85 -11.31
CA PHE A 62 -7.09 -11.11 -11.58
C PHE A 62 -5.58 -10.97 -11.44
N PHE A 63 -4.86 -12.08 -11.47
CA PHE A 63 -3.41 -12.11 -11.67
C PHE A 63 -3.09 -12.42 -13.13
N ASP A 64 -2.18 -11.67 -13.75
CA ASP A 64 -1.73 -11.97 -15.11
C ASP A 64 -0.81 -13.19 -15.17
N ASP A 65 -0.37 -13.57 -16.38
CA ASP A 65 0.51 -14.71 -16.62
C ASP A 65 1.87 -14.59 -15.91
N ASP A 66 2.31 -13.35 -15.67
CA ASP A 66 3.52 -13.06 -14.92
C ASP A 66 3.28 -13.09 -13.41
N GLY A 67 2.03 -13.15 -12.94
CA GLY A 67 1.64 -13.17 -11.53
C GLY A 67 1.57 -11.79 -10.89
N TRP A 68 1.34 -10.73 -11.66
CA TRP A 68 1.06 -9.39 -11.14
C TRP A 68 -0.45 -9.22 -10.89
N PRO A 69 -0.86 -8.71 -9.70
CA PRO A 69 -2.26 -8.44 -9.42
C PRO A 69 -2.74 -7.21 -10.20
N HIS A 70 -3.89 -7.35 -10.86
CA HIS A 70 -4.59 -6.29 -11.55
C HIS A 70 -5.86 -5.90 -10.78
N TYR A 71 -6.18 -4.61 -10.83
CA TYR A 71 -7.32 -4.02 -10.14
C TYR A 71 -8.19 -3.26 -11.13
N LYS A 72 -9.50 -3.36 -10.94
CA LYS A 72 -10.48 -2.51 -11.64
C LYS A 72 -10.76 -1.25 -10.84
N VAL A 73 -10.88 -0.12 -11.53
CA VAL A 73 -11.42 1.12 -10.95
C VAL A 73 -12.92 0.94 -10.77
N ILE A 74 -13.40 1.12 -9.56
CA ILE A 74 -14.83 1.04 -9.21
C ILE A 74 -15.44 2.44 -9.16
N ASP A 75 -14.72 3.39 -8.59
CA ASP A 75 -15.11 4.79 -8.51
C ASP A 75 -13.88 5.70 -8.62
N GLU A 76 -14.08 6.94 -9.06
CA GLU A 76 -13.01 7.92 -9.16
C GLU A 76 -12.71 8.52 -7.78
N LEU A 77 -11.42 8.71 -7.49
CA LEU A 77 -11.02 9.46 -6.32
C LEU A 77 -11.54 10.90 -6.44
N PRO A 78 -12.22 11.43 -5.41
CA PRO A 78 -12.63 12.82 -5.42
C PRO A 78 -11.40 13.74 -5.45
N ASN A 79 -11.58 15.00 -5.86
CA ASN A 79 -10.52 16.00 -5.78
C ASN A 79 -10.17 16.30 -4.32
N LEU A 80 -9.11 15.67 -3.81
CA LEU A 80 -8.61 15.83 -2.44
C LEU A 80 -7.51 16.89 -2.39
N LYS A 81 -7.56 17.77 -1.38
CA LYS A 81 -6.44 18.66 -1.05
C LYS A 81 -5.24 17.85 -0.55
N PRO A 82 -4.00 18.37 -0.65
CA PRO A 82 -2.81 17.63 -0.20
C PRO A 82 -2.88 17.10 1.25
N GLY A 83 -3.52 17.85 2.16
CA GLY A 83 -3.74 17.41 3.54
C GLY A 83 -4.71 16.22 3.64
N GLU A 84 -5.79 16.24 2.86
CA GLU A 84 -6.81 15.18 2.84
C GLU A 84 -6.25 13.90 2.22
N GLN A 85 -5.42 14.01 1.16
CA GLN A 85 -4.69 12.88 0.59
C GLN A 85 -3.76 12.23 1.64
N SER A 86 -3.02 13.05 2.39
CA SER A 86 -2.10 12.55 3.42
C SER A 86 -2.85 11.82 4.54
N VAL A 87 -4.02 12.31 4.95
CA VAL A 87 -4.86 11.66 5.98
C VAL A 87 -5.39 10.32 5.45
N LEU A 88 -6.00 10.30 4.25
CA LEU A 88 -6.53 9.09 3.64
C LEU A 88 -5.47 7.99 3.53
N MET A 89 -4.27 8.33 3.05
CA MET A 89 -3.18 7.36 2.92
C MET A 89 -2.68 6.84 4.26
N LYS A 90 -2.64 7.67 5.31
CA LYS A 90 -2.22 7.22 6.65
C LYS A 90 -3.28 6.31 7.28
N GLU A 91 -4.54 6.67 7.14
CA GLU A 91 -5.66 5.86 7.65
C GLU A 91 -5.73 4.50 6.96
N SER A 92 -5.60 4.47 5.63
CA SER A 92 -5.60 3.22 4.87
C SER A 92 -4.44 2.30 5.25
N ILE A 93 -3.24 2.86 5.50
CA ILE A 93 -2.07 2.08 5.96
C ILE A 93 -2.35 1.45 7.32
N VAL A 94 -2.90 2.21 8.27
CA VAL A 94 -3.24 1.68 9.60
C VAL A 94 -4.27 0.56 9.46
N MET A 95 -5.34 0.79 8.70
CA MET A 95 -6.38 -0.22 8.44
C MET A 95 -5.82 -1.49 7.80
N TYR A 96 -4.89 -1.36 6.85
CA TYR A 96 -4.24 -2.50 6.20
C TYR A 96 -3.55 -3.40 7.24
N PHE A 97 -2.73 -2.82 8.13
CA PHE A 97 -2.03 -3.60 9.15
C PHE A 97 -2.99 -4.20 10.20
N GLU A 98 -4.01 -3.47 10.62
CA GLU A 98 -5.02 -3.99 11.55
C GLU A 98 -5.82 -5.16 10.97
N ASN A 99 -6.19 -5.08 9.69
CA ASN A 99 -6.92 -6.16 9.01
C ASN A 99 -6.03 -7.39 8.85
N ARG A 100 -4.77 -7.21 8.46
CA ARG A 100 -3.81 -8.32 8.35
C ARG A 100 -3.51 -8.99 9.68
N GLU A 101 -3.42 -8.21 10.76
CA GLU A 101 -3.27 -8.77 12.11
C GLU A 101 -4.48 -9.65 12.47
N LYS A 102 -5.71 -9.20 12.21
CA LYS A 102 -6.93 -10.00 12.44
C LYS A 102 -6.95 -11.28 11.61
N GLU A 103 -6.58 -11.21 10.34
CA GLU A 103 -6.49 -12.38 9.44
C GLU A 103 -5.48 -13.43 9.93
N ALA A 104 -4.40 -13.01 10.59
CA ALA A 104 -3.40 -13.93 11.11
C ALA A 104 -3.88 -14.77 12.33
N TYR A 105 -4.98 -14.36 12.97
CA TYR A 105 -5.59 -15.07 14.11
C TYR A 105 -6.81 -15.92 13.73
N LEU A 106 -7.17 -15.97 12.45
CA LEU A 106 -8.25 -16.80 11.89
C LEU A 106 -7.66 -18.05 11.22
#